data_AF-A0A839ERU0-F1
#
_entry.id   AF-A0A839ERU0-F1
#
_cell.length_a   1.000
_cell.length_b   1.000
_cell.length_c   1.000
_cell.angle_alpha   90.00
_cell.angle_beta   90.00
_cell.angle_gamma   90.00
#
_symmetry.space_group_name_H-M   'P 1'
#
loop_
_entity.id
_entity.type
_entity.pdbx_description
1 polymer ?
#
loop_
_entity_poly.entity_id
_entity_poly.type
_entity_poly.pdbx_seq_one_letter_code
_entity_poly.pdbx_strand_id
1 'polypeptide(L)'
;MKAETKSILEVYTRYGTAENAVRQMIDRRISESLERVFGQFTADTAIQKRAELGAQFSAQIRDAIGPVEIVSVQIENFSFSDGYEKNVAEKMTQEVEVKKLEQKALQAKITADITVTNARAEADANLARATASAEGVRLQGEAEASAIKAKSDALRESPNLVELTKAERWDGKLPTSFVPGSTIPFVNIK
;
A
#
# COMPACT_ATOMS: atom_id res chain seq x y z
N MET A 1 33.90 49.50 36.06
CA MET A 1 33.46 50.58 36.98
C MET A 1 32.81 51.79 36.31
N LYS A 2 33.42 52.54 35.37
CA LYS A 2 32.75 53.76 34.83
C LYS A 2 31.49 53.53 33.98
N ALA A 3 31.33 52.36 33.34
CA ALA A 3 30.17 52.04 32.51
C ALA A 3 28.93 51.65 33.33
N GLU A 4 29.10 50.87 34.40
CA GLU A 4 28.02 50.45 35.29
C GLU A 4 27.41 51.62 36.06
N THR A 5 28.24 52.56 36.53
CA THR A 5 27.76 53.75 37.24
C THR A 5 26.89 54.65 36.36
N LYS A 6 27.15 54.70 35.05
CA LYS A 6 26.35 55.49 34.10
C LYS A 6 24.99 54.85 33.81
N SER A 7 24.96 53.52 33.69
CA SER A 7 23.74 52.71 33.52
C SER A 7 22.81 52.84 34.74
N ILE A 8 23.35 52.70 35.95
CA ILE A 8 22.58 52.78 37.20
C ILE A 8 21.98 54.20 37.38
N LEU A 9 22.74 55.25 37.06
CA LEU A 9 22.28 56.63 37.15
C LEU A 9 21.18 56.94 36.12
N GLU A 10 21.26 56.42 34.89
CA GLU A 10 20.19 56.57 33.89
C GLU A 10 18.90 55.85 34.29
N VAL A 11 19.03 54.65 34.86
CA VAL A 11 17.89 53.86 35.37
C VAL A 11 17.20 54.62 36.51
N TYR A 12 17.96 55.16 37.46
CA TYR A 12 17.41 55.93 38.57
C TYR A 12 16.77 57.26 38.13
N THR A 13 17.40 57.98 37.20
CA THR A 13 16.91 59.29 36.73
C THR A 13 15.64 59.20 35.89
N ARG A 14 15.45 58.13 35.11
CA ARG A 14 14.25 57.95 34.25
C ARG A 14 13.10 57.21 34.94
N TYR A 15 13.39 56.33 35.90
CA TYR A 15 12.40 55.39 36.43
C TYR A 15 12.24 55.43 37.96
N GLY A 16 13.00 56.28 38.65
CA GLY A 16 12.91 56.52 40.09
C GLY A 16 13.56 55.44 40.95
N THR A 17 13.13 54.19 40.84
CA THR A 17 13.74 53.04 41.54
C THR A 17 14.08 51.93 40.56
N ALA A 18 15.08 51.09 40.89
CA ALA A 18 15.45 49.94 40.06
C ALA A 18 14.26 48.99 39.86
N GLU A 19 13.43 48.79 40.88
CA GLU A 19 12.24 47.93 40.81
C GLU A 19 11.15 48.49 39.89
N ASN A 20 10.92 49.81 39.91
CA ASN A 20 9.97 50.46 39.00
C ASN A 20 10.47 50.49 37.55
N ALA A 21 11.79 50.66 37.36
CA ALA A 21 12.42 50.56 36.06
C ALA A 21 12.26 49.16 35.46
N VAL A 22 12.51 48.13 36.28
CA VAL A 22 12.34 46.72 35.93
C VAL A 22 10.87 46.47 35.57
N ARG A 23 9.89 46.80 36.42
CA ARG A 23 8.47 46.57 36.09
C ARG A 23 8.01 47.29 34.83
N GLN A 24 8.26 48.60 34.71
CA GLN A 24 7.76 49.36 33.56
C GLN A 24 8.46 49.03 32.24
N MET A 25 9.77 48.73 32.28
CA MET A 25 10.53 48.42 31.08
C MET A 25 10.39 46.95 30.67
N ILE A 26 10.34 46.02 31.64
CA ILE A 26 10.28 44.59 31.36
C ILE A 26 8.86 44.16 31.03
N ASP A 27 7.85 44.53 31.81
CA ASP A 27 6.47 44.03 31.59
C ASP A 27 5.94 44.49 30.22
N ARG A 28 6.19 45.76 29.84
CA ARG A 28 5.73 46.27 28.54
C ARG A 28 6.43 45.59 27.36
N ARG A 29 7.75 45.39 27.46
CA ARG A 29 8.54 44.71 26.42
C ARG A 29 8.23 43.22 26.34
N ILE A 30 7.89 42.60 27.47
CA ILE A 30 7.40 41.21 27.54
C ILE A 30 6.10 41.08 26.79
N SER A 31 5.11 41.90 27.10
CA SER A 31 3.79 41.85 26.45
C SER A 31 3.88 42.13 24.95
N GLU A 32 4.59 43.19 24.52
CA GLU A 32 4.79 43.50 23.10
C GLU A 32 5.49 42.35 22.35
N SER A 33 6.45 41.69 23.00
CA SER A 33 7.16 40.57 22.37
C SER A 33 6.32 39.31 22.33
N LEU A 34 5.52 39.07 23.36
CA LEU A 34 4.58 37.95 23.44
C LEU A 34 3.56 38.08 22.30
N GLU A 35 2.94 39.24 22.12
CA GLU A 35 1.98 39.48 21.04
C GLU A 35 2.61 39.29 19.65
N ARG A 36 3.83 39.80 19.45
CA ARG A 36 4.54 39.67 18.16
C ARG A 36 4.91 38.23 17.82
N VAL A 37 5.33 37.44 18.80
CA VAL A 37 5.67 36.02 18.59
C VAL A 37 4.40 35.19 18.44
N PHE A 38 3.45 35.30 19.37
CA PHE A 38 2.19 34.54 19.28
C PHE A 38 1.35 34.90 18.05
N GLY A 39 1.45 36.13 17.52
CA GLY A 39 0.80 36.51 16.27
C GLY A 39 1.28 35.74 15.03
N GLN A 40 2.43 35.05 15.12
CA GLN A 40 2.98 34.22 14.04
C GLN A 40 2.55 32.75 14.14
N PHE A 41 1.97 32.34 15.27
CA PHE A 41 1.54 30.97 15.52
C PHE A 41 0.01 30.90 15.54
N THR A 42 -0.54 29.89 14.88
CA THR A 42 -1.90 29.45 15.19
C THR A 42 -1.88 28.68 16.49
N ALA A 43 -3.02 28.57 17.17
CA ALA A 43 -3.08 27.84 18.43
C ALA A 43 -2.60 26.39 18.33
N ASP A 44 -2.92 25.71 17.23
CA ASP A 44 -2.44 24.36 16.97
C ASP A 44 -0.91 24.31 16.91
N THR A 45 -0.30 25.20 16.14
CA THR A 45 1.16 25.26 16.02
C THR A 45 1.85 25.70 17.31
N ALA A 46 1.22 26.55 18.11
CA ALA A 46 1.75 26.95 19.42
C ALA A 46 1.81 25.76 20.38
N ILE A 47 0.81 24.88 20.36
CA ILE A 47 0.77 23.67 21.18
C ILE A 47 1.78 22.65 20.67
N GLN A 48 1.78 22.36 19.36
CA GLN A 48 2.66 21.34 18.78
C GLN A 48 4.13 21.74 18.82
N LYS A 49 4.45 23.02 18.62
CA LYS A 49 5.81 23.56 18.51
C LYS A 49 6.17 24.46 19.70
N ARG A 50 5.69 24.10 20.89
CA ARG A 50 5.90 24.89 22.12
C ARG A 50 7.36 25.24 22.41
N ALA A 51 8.28 24.31 22.18
CA ALA A 51 9.71 24.54 22.37
C ALA A 51 10.27 25.59 21.39
N GLU A 52 9.81 25.56 20.14
CA GLU A 52 10.18 26.52 19.09
C GLU A 52 9.64 27.93 19.44
N LEU A 53 8.38 28.01 19.83
CA LEU A 53 7.75 29.25 20.29
C LEU A 53 8.49 29.83 21.50
N GLY A 54 8.81 29.00 22.50
CA GLY A 54 9.59 29.42 23.67
C GLY A 54 10.98 29.92 23.32
N ALA A 55 11.67 29.28 22.38
CA ALA A 55 12.98 29.70 21.90
C ALA A 55 12.91 31.05 21.17
N GLN A 56 11.93 31.24 20.27
CA GLN A 56 11.73 32.51 19.55
C GLN A 56 11.37 33.65 20.48
N PHE A 57 10.46 33.42 21.43
CA PHE A 57 10.12 34.38 22.47
C PHE A 57 11.34 34.75 23.33
N SER A 58 12.13 33.76 23.75
CA SER A 58 13.34 33.99 24.54
C SER A 58 14.39 34.81 23.79
N ALA A 59 14.55 34.59 22.49
CA ALA A 59 15.47 35.37 21.66
C ALA A 59 14.98 36.82 21.53
N GLN A 60 13.71 37.02 21.23
CA GLN A 60 13.14 38.35 21.02
C GLN A 60 13.15 39.20 22.30
N ILE A 61 12.94 38.58 23.46
CA ILE A 61 13.01 39.24 24.76
C ILE A 61 14.44 39.65 25.12
N ARG A 62 15.43 38.82 24.81
CA ARG A 62 16.86 39.16 24.99
C ARG A 62 17.26 40.37 24.17
N ASP A 63 16.78 40.47 22.94
CA ASP A 63 17.07 41.61 22.07
C ASP A 63 16.27 42.87 22.47
N ALA A 64 15.09 42.69 23.07
CA ALA A 64 14.21 43.79 23.43
C ALA A 64 14.62 44.48 24.74
N ILE A 65 15.12 43.77 25.74
CA ILE A 65 15.39 44.35 27.07
C ILE A 65 16.77 45.03 27.07
N GLY A 66 16.84 46.25 27.62
CA GLY A 66 18.05 47.10 27.62
C GLY A 66 19.15 46.64 28.59
N PRO A 67 19.62 47.45 29.56
CA PRO A 67 20.80 47.15 30.38
C PRO A 67 20.68 45.97 31.36
N VAL A 68 19.69 45.10 31.21
CA VAL A 68 19.40 43.95 32.09
C VAL A 68 19.76 42.66 31.38
N GLU A 69 20.56 41.83 32.02
CA GLU A 69 20.90 40.49 31.53
C GLU A 69 19.79 39.48 31.87
N ILE A 70 19.35 38.72 30.86
CA ILE A 70 18.30 37.70 31.03
C ILE A 70 18.94 36.32 31.10
N VAL A 71 18.90 35.71 32.30
CA VAL A 71 19.49 34.40 32.57
C VAL A 71 18.71 33.28 31.86
N SER A 72 17.37 33.26 31.99
CA SER A 72 16.52 32.30 31.28
C SER A 72 15.09 32.81 31.15
N VAL A 73 14.41 32.38 30.09
CA VAL A 73 12.98 32.63 29.86
C VAL A 73 12.33 31.26 29.70
N GLN A 74 11.29 31.00 30.48
CA GLN A 74 10.54 29.75 30.43
C GLN A 74 9.06 30.07 30.35
N ILE A 75 8.35 29.42 29.42
CA ILE A 75 6.90 29.50 29.32
C ILE A 75 6.33 28.39 30.20
N GLU A 76 5.80 28.72 31.37
CA GLU A 76 5.23 27.76 32.32
C GLU A 76 3.93 27.15 31.80
N ASN A 77 2.99 27.99 31.38
CA ASN A 77 1.73 27.55 30.80
C ASN A 77 1.16 28.61 29.86
N PHE A 78 0.45 28.19 28.83
CA PHE A 78 -0.43 29.05 28.06
C PHE A 78 -1.69 28.25 27.71
N SER A 79 -2.83 28.90 27.85
CA SER A 79 -4.15 28.34 27.53
C SER A 79 -4.86 29.29 26.57
N PHE A 80 -5.68 28.75 25.68
CA PHE A 80 -6.59 29.58 24.90
C PHE A 80 -7.91 29.73 25.66
N SER A 81 -8.83 30.55 25.15
CA SER A 81 -10.16 30.58 25.71
C SER A 81 -10.87 29.24 25.44
N ASP A 82 -11.64 28.75 26.41
CA ASP A 82 -12.38 27.47 26.30
C ASP A 82 -13.18 27.35 25.00
N GLY A 83 -13.80 28.46 24.57
CA GLY A 83 -14.56 28.51 23.32
C GLY A 83 -13.70 28.30 22.08
N TYR A 84 -12.46 28.81 22.08
CA TYR A 84 -11.52 28.63 20.98
C TYR A 84 -10.95 27.20 20.96
N GLU A 85 -10.55 26.65 22.11
CA GLU A 85 -10.05 25.27 22.22
C GLU A 85 -11.10 24.27 21.74
N LYS A 86 -12.36 24.47 22.12
CA LYS A 86 -13.49 23.67 21.64
C LYS A 86 -13.63 23.72 20.12
N ASN A 87 -13.58 24.90 19.50
CA ASN A 87 -13.70 25.04 18.05
C ASN A 87 -12.54 24.37 17.29
N VAL A 88 -11.31 24.46 17.81
CA VAL A 88 -10.15 23.78 17.23
C VAL A 88 -10.29 22.26 17.36
N ALA A 89 -10.68 21.76 18.54
CA ALA A 89 -10.90 20.33 18.75
C ALA A 89 -12.00 19.78 17.83
N GLU A 90 -13.07 20.54 17.64
CA GLU A 90 -14.15 20.20 16.71
C GLU A 90 -13.64 20.18 15.26
N LYS A 91 -12.93 21.22 14.82
CA LYS A 91 -12.32 21.25 13.48
C LYS A 91 -11.37 20.07 13.25
N MET A 92 -10.51 19.76 14.22
CA MET A 92 -9.61 18.61 14.15
C MET A 92 -10.37 17.29 14.02
N THR A 93 -11.46 17.14 14.78
CA THR A 93 -12.32 15.96 14.70
C THR A 93 -12.92 15.82 13.31
N GLN A 94 -13.41 16.92 12.72
CA GLN A 94 -13.96 16.92 11.35
C GLN A 94 -12.88 16.60 10.31
N GLU A 95 -11.68 17.17 10.41
CA GLU A 95 -10.57 16.87 9.50
C GLU A 95 -10.14 15.41 9.58
N VAL A 96 -10.07 14.84 10.78
CA VAL A 96 -9.77 13.42 10.98
C VAL A 96 -10.87 12.55 10.36
N GLU A 97 -12.14 12.93 10.51
CA GLU A 97 -13.25 12.18 9.93
C GLU A 97 -13.25 12.24 8.40
N VAL A 98 -12.99 13.41 7.81
CA VAL A 98 -12.81 13.56 6.35
C VAL A 98 -11.66 12.66 5.86
N LYS A 99 -10.50 12.70 6.53
CA LYS A 99 -9.37 11.82 6.18
C LYS A 99 -9.74 10.34 6.28
N LYS A 100 -10.51 9.93 7.30
CA LYS A 100 -10.99 8.54 7.42
C LYS A 100 -11.92 8.17 6.26
N LEU A 101 -12.81 9.05 5.84
CA LEU A 101 -13.71 8.82 4.71
C LEU A 101 -12.92 8.70 3.40
N GLU A 102 -11.95 9.57 3.16
CA GLU A 102 -11.04 9.48 2.00
C GLU A 102 -10.27 8.17 1.98
N GLN A 103 -9.71 7.75 3.12
CA GLN A 103 -9.00 6.48 3.25
C GLN A 103 -9.94 5.28 2.99
N LYS A 104 -11.17 5.31 3.50
CA LYS A 104 -12.18 4.27 3.22
C LYS A 104 -12.52 4.21 1.73
N ALA A 105 -12.69 5.36 1.07
CA ALA A 105 -12.96 5.43 -0.37
C ALA A 105 -11.78 4.85 -1.18
N LEU A 106 -10.55 5.17 -0.80
CA LEU A 106 -9.35 4.61 -1.42
C LEU A 106 -9.25 3.10 -1.24
N GLN A 107 -9.49 2.59 -0.02
CA GLN A 107 -9.52 1.15 0.26
C GLN A 107 -10.58 0.42 -0.57
N ALA A 108 -11.78 1.00 -0.69
CA ALA A 108 -12.86 0.43 -1.51
C ALA A 108 -12.46 0.35 -2.99
N LYS A 109 -11.81 1.40 -3.53
CA LYS A 109 -11.28 1.40 -4.89
C LYS A 109 -10.23 0.31 -5.10
N ILE A 110 -9.24 0.23 -4.22
CA ILE A 110 -8.20 -0.82 -4.29
C ILE A 110 -8.81 -2.22 -4.25
N THR A 111 -9.80 -2.43 -3.37
CA THR A 111 -10.49 -3.72 -3.26
C THR A 111 -11.25 -4.08 -4.54
N ALA A 112 -11.91 -3.11 -5.18
CA ALA A 112 -12.56 -3.32 -6.46
C ALA A 112 -11.55 -3.68 -7.57
N ASP A 113 -10.42 -2.98 -7.63
CA ASP A 113 -9.35 -3.24 -8.59
C ASP A 113 -8.75 -4.65 -8.40
N ILE A 114 -8.51 -5.07 -7.15
CA ILE A 114 -8.06 -6.43 -6.82
C ILE A 114 -9.08 -7.46 -7.31
N THR A 115 -10.37 -7.23 -7.08
CA THR A 115 -11.44 -8.14 -7.49
C THR A 115 -11.47 -8.31 -9.00
N VAL A 116 -11.40 -7.21 -9.75
CA VAL A 116 -11.35 -7.23 -11.22
C VAL A 116 -10.09 -7.94 -11.72
N THR A 117 -8.94 -7.66 -11.11
CA THR A 117 -7.65 -8.28 -11.48
C THR A 117 -7.68 -9.79 -11.24
N ASN A 118 -8.20 -10.23 -10.10
CA ASN A 118 -8.34 -11.66 -9.78
C ASN A 118 -9.30 -12.35 -10.74
N ALA A 119 -10.45 -11.75 -11.04
CA ALA A 119 -11.42 -12.31 -11.99
C ALA A 119 -10.83 -12.45 -13.40
N ARG A 120 -10.04 -11.45 -13.85
CA ARG A 120 -9.30 -11.52 -15.12
C ARG A 120 -8.25 -12.62 -15.10
N ALA A 121 -7.43 -12.68 -14.05
CA ALA A 121 -6.40 -13.70 -13.91
C ALA A 121 -6.99 -15.12 -13.90
N GLU A 122 -8.14 -15.32 -13.24
CA GLU A 122 -8.85 -16.60 -13.25
C GLU A 122 -9.42 -16.95 -14.62
N ALA A 123 -10.03 -15.98 -15.31
CA ALA A 123 -10.52 -16.16 -16.68
C ALA A 123 -9.38 -16.52 -17.65
N ASP A 124 -8.25 -15.82 -17.57
CA ASP A 124 -7.06 -16.08 -18.39
C ASP A 124 -6.46 -17.46 -18.08
N ALA A 125 -6.38 -17.85 -16.80
CA ALA A 125 -5.93 -19.17 -16.40
C ALA A 125 -6.87 -20.28 -16.91
N ASN A 126 -8.19 -20.05 -16.89
CA ASN A 126 -9.18 -20.99 -17.42
C ASN A 126 -9.03 -21.15 -18.93
N LEU A 127 -8.87 -20.03 -19.65
CA LEU A 127 -8.65 -20.04 -21.09
C LEU A 127 -7.36 -20.79 -21.44
N ALA A 128 -6.25 -20.48 -20.77
CA ALA A 128 -4.97 -21.16 -20.99
C ALA A 128 -5.07 -22.66 -20.74
N ARG A 129 -5.76 -23.10 -19.69
CA ARG A 129 -6.01 -24.53 -19.41
C ARG A 129 -6.87 -25.19 -20.49
N ALA A 130 -7.93 -24.52 -20.95
CA ALA A 130 -8.79 -25.03 -22.01
C ALA A 130 -8.03 -25.17 -23.34
N THR A 131 -7.24 -24.15 -23.71
CA THR A 131 -6.38 -24.18 -24.89
C THR A 131 -5.34 -25.29 -24.81
N ALA A 132 -4.65 -25.44 -23.67
CA ALA A 132 -3.67 -26.50 -23.49
C ALA A 132 -4.29 -27.90 -23.59
N SER A 133 -5.50 -28.09 -23.04
CA SER A 133 -6.24 -29.35 -23.15
C SER A 133 -6.64 -29.66 -24.59
N ALA A 134 -7.21 -28.68 -25.30
CA ALA A 134 -7.59 -28.82 -26.70
C ALA A 134 -6.39 -29.17 -27.60
N GLU A 135 -5.26 -28.50 -27.36
CA GLU A 135 -4.02 -28.76 -28.09
C GLU A 135 -3.46 -30.16 -27.79
N GLY A 136 -3.52 -30.61 -26.54
CA GLY A 136 -3.15 -31.97 -26.15
C GLY A 136 -3.98 -33.02 -26.88
N VAL A 137 -5.30 -32.85 -26.94
CA VAL A 137 -6.21 -33.76 -27.68
C VAL A 137 -5.90 -33.75 -29.18
N ARG A 138 -5.64 -32.57 -29.77
CA ARG A 138 -5.27 -32.45 -31.18
C ARG A 138 -3.98 -33.22 -31.48
N LEU A 139 -2.93 -33.00 -30.70
CA LEU A 139 -1.65 -33.68 -30.87
C LEU A 139 -1.76 -35.19 -30.69
N GLN A 140 -2.54 -35.65 -29.70
CA GLN A 140 -2.81 -37.07 -29.50
C GLN A 140 -3.55 -37.66 -30.70
N GLY A 141 -4.60 -37.01 -31.18
CA GLY A 141 -5.36 -37.46 -32.35
C GLY A 141 -4.50 -37.53 -33.62
N GLU A 142 -3.62 -36.56 -33.85
CA GLU A 142 -2.67 -36.56 -34.96
C GLU A 142 -1.65 -37.70 -34.86
N ALA A 143 -1.14 -37.97 -33.66
CA ALA A 143 -0.24 -39.08 -33.41
C ALA A 143 -0.92 -40.44 -33.65
N GLU A 144 -2.14 -40.62 -33.14
CA GLU A 144 -2.94 -41.84 -33.34
C GLU A 144 -3.30 -42.06 -34.82
N ALA A 145 -3.74 -41.02 -35.52
CA ALA A 145 -4.04 -41.08 -36.95
C ALA A 145 -2.80 -41.45 -37.77
N SER A 146 -1.64 -40.86 -37.44
CA SER A 146 -0.36 -41.18 -38.09
C SER A 146 0.06 -42.63 -37.83
N ALA A 147 -0.10 -43.11 -36.60
CA ALA A 147 0.22 -44.49 -36.23
C ALA A 147 -0.72 -45.50 -36.92
N ILE A 148 -2.02 -45.21 -37.01
CA ILE A 148 -2.99 -46.04 -37.73
C ILE A 148 -2.63 -46.09 -39.21
N LYS A 149 -2.33 -44.94 -39.82
CA LYS A 149 -1.94 -44.88 -41.24
C LYS A 149 -0.69 -45.72 -41.50
N ALA A 150 0.36 -45.56 -40.69
CA ALA A 150 1.58 -46.36 -40.80
C ALA A 150 1.31 -47.86 -40.65
N LYS A 151 0.46 -48.27 -39.70
CA LYS A 151 0.03 -49.67 -39.56
C LYS A 151 -0.77 -50.16 -40.77
N SER A 152 -1.72 -49.38 -41.26
CA SER A 152 -2.52 -49.72 -42.44
C SER A 152 -1.68 -49.86 -43.70
N ASP A 153 -0.68 -48.99 -43.88
CA ASP A 153 0.24 -49.04 -45.02
C ASP A 153 1.13 -50.28 -44.93
N ALA A 154 1.70 -50.60 -43.75
CA ALA A 154 2.47 -51.82 -43.53
C ALA A 154 1.64 -53.11 -43.77
N LEU A 155 0.37 -53.13 -43.36
CA LEU A 155 -0.54 -54.26 -43.63
C LEU A 155 -0.88 -54.41 -45.11
N ARG A 156 -1.01 -53.29 -45.85
CA ARG A 156 -1.28 -53.30 -47.29
C ARG A 156 -0.07 -53.84 -48.08
N GLU A 157 1.15 -53.51 -47.65
CA GLU A 157 2.39 -54.00 -48.26
C GLU A 157 2.66 -55.48 -47.96
N SER A 158 2.14 -56.01 -46.84
CA SER A 158 2.36 -57.40 -46.42
C SER A 158 1.04 -58.18 -46.19
N PRO A 159 0.25 -58.48 -47.24
CA PRO A 159 -1.02 -59.21 -47.10
C PRO A 159 -0.84 -60.59 -46.44
N ASN A 160 0.27 -61.26 -46.74
CA ASN A 160 0.58 -62.60 -46.23
C ASN A 160 0.93 -62.59 -44.72
N LEU A 161 1.29 -61.44 -44.15
CA LEU A 161 1.61 -61.30 -42.72
C LEU A 161 0.34 -61.45 -41.86
N VAL A 162 -0.81 -61.04 -42.39
CA VAL A 162 -2.10 -61.24 -41.72
C VAL A 162 -2.43 -62.72 -41.61
N GLU A 163 -2.24 -63.47 -42.70
CA GLU A 163 -2.45 -64.93 -42.72
C GLU A 163 -1.44 -65.66 -41.83
N LEU A 164 -0.17 -65.24 -41.80
CA LEU A 164 0.84 -65.78 -40.88
C LEU A 164 0.47 -65.49 -39.41
N THR A 165 0.13 -64.25 -39.07
CA THR A 165 -0.24 -63.85 -37.70
C THR A 165 -1.50 -64.59 -37.23
N LYS A 166 -2.47 -64.77 -38.12
CA LYS A 166 -3.67 -65.57 -37.88
C LYS A 166 -3.31 -67.02 -37.56
N ALA A 167 -2.41 -67.62 -38.33
CA ALA A 167 -1.96 -68.99 -38.11
C ALA A 167 -1.15 -69.15 -36.80
N GLU A 168 -0.28 -68.20 -36.47
CA GLU A 168 0.54 -68.23 -35.23
C GLU A 168 -0.30 -68.03 -33.96
N ARG A 169 -1.35 -67.20 -34.00
CA ARG A 169 -2.23 -66.95 -32.85
C ARG A 169 -3.36 -67.95 -32.70
N TRP A 170 -3.56 -68.83 -33.68
CA TRP A 170 -4.60 -69.84 -33.60
C TRP A 170 -4.17 -70.97 -32.67
N ASP A 171 -5.03 -71.32 -31.71
CA ASP A 171 -4.81 -72.38 -30.72
C ASP A 171 -5.00 -73.80 -31.29
N GLY A 172 -5.17 -73.93 -32.61
CA GLY A 172 -5.37 -75.19 -33.32
C GLY A 172 -6.73 -75.84 -33.09
N LYS A 173 -7.67 -75.16 -32.42
CA LYS A 173 -9.02 -75.71 -32.18
C LYS A 173 -10.00 -75.23 -33.24
N LEU A 174 -10.63 -76.18 -33.92
CA LEU A 174 -11.73 -75.91 -34.85
C LEU A 174 -13.04 -75.76 -34.06
N PRO A 175 -13.90 -74.79 -34.40
CA PRO A 175 -15.22 -74.66 -33.77
C PRO A 175 -16.02 -75.96 -33.93
N THR A 176 -16.49 -76.53 -32.83
CA THR A 176 -17.29 -77.77 -32.82
C THR A 176 -18.78 -77.53 -33.05
N SER A 177 -19.20 -76.27 -33.15
CA SER A 177 -20.58 -75.83 -33.32
C SER A 177 -20.69 -75.07 -34.64
N PHE A 178 -21.36 -75.65 -35.64
CA PHE A 178 -21.54 -75.03 -36.94
C PHE A 178 -22.98 -74.53 -37.12
N VAL A 179 -23.13 -73.30 -37.59
CA VAL A 179 -24.39 -72.81 -38.18
C VAL A 179 -24.37 -73.21 -39.67
N PRO A 180 -25.37 -73.94 -40.18
CA PRO A 180 -25.42 -74.34 -41.59
C PRO A 180 -25.29 -73.13 -42.52
N GLY A 181 -24.29 -73.15 -43.42
CA GLY A 181 -24.02 -72.07 -44.38
C GLY A 181 -22.89 -71.10 -44.02
N SER A 182 -22.22 -71.26 -42.87
CA SER A 182 -21.04 -70.45 -42.52
C SER A 182 -19.74 -71.04 -43.08
N THR A 183 -18.86 -70.18 -43.60
CA THR A 183 -17.51 -70.55 -44.03
C THR A 183 -16.64 -70.97 -42.85
N ILE A 184 -15.93 -72.09 -42.96
CA ILE A 184 -14.94 -72.53 -41.97
C ILE A 184 -13.76 -71.55 -42.00
N PRO A 185 -13.38 -70.91 -40.87
CA PRO A 185 -12.17 -70.10 -40.84
C PRO A 185 -10.96 -70.93 -41.29
N PHE A 186 -10.09 -70.33 -42.12
CA PHE A 186 -8.82 -70.90 -42.62
C PHE A 186 -8.90 -72.02 -43.67
N VAL A 187 -10.10 -72.47 -44.08
CA VAL A 187 -10.27 -73.43 -45.18
C VAL A 187 -11.10 -72.81 -46.29
N ASN A 188 -10.44 -72.40 -47.37
CA ASN A 188 -11.11 -72.03 -48.60
C ASN A 188 -11.48 -73.33 -49.36
N ILE A 189 -12.73 -73.77 -49.23
CA ILE A 189 -13.26 -74.87 -50.03
C ILE A 189 -13.56 -74.29 -51.41
N LYS A 190 -12.75 -74.64 -52.40
CA LYS A 190 -13.04 -74.34 -53.81
C LYS A 190 -14.11 -75.29 -54.36
#